data_AF-A0A662YY64-F1
#
_entry.id   AF-A0A662YY64-F1
#
_cell.length_a   1.000
_cell.length_b   1.000
_cell.length_c   1.000
_cell.angle_alpha   90.00
_cell.angle_beta   90.00
_cell.angle_gamma   90.00
#
_symmetry.space_group_name_H-M   'P 1'
#
loop_
_entity.id
_entity.type
_entity.pdbx_description
1 polymer ?
#
loop_
_entity_poly.entity_id
_entity_poly.type
_entity_poly.pdbx_seq_one_letter_code
_entity_poly.pdbx_strand_id
1 'polypeptide(L)'
;MRGRFDHFGELNFLALVDCKKFEEMSKQFDEIKLESLFKYSKYFDFVRLKADLVGLYSSHMLRDKSPGQLLSFLSQHNLIQTVPEVTKLLQLVLTIPATTSSAEWTFSALKRIKTHTRNRTDQGRLSSLPLISIEKERLLKLQAKREQFYNDVTDTFVQKDRRMDFIYK
;
A
#
# COMPACT_ATOMS: atom_id res chain seq x y z
N MET A 1 -21.18 3.62 -19.27
CA MET A 1 -20.40 2.88 -18.26
C MET A 1 -19.74 3.89 -17.34
N ARG A 2 -20.19 4.01 -16.09
CA ARG A 2 -19.47 4.79 -15.06
C ARG A 2 -18.20 4.02 -14.70
N GLY A 3 -17.04 4.64 -14.83
CA GLY A 3 -15.79 4.08 -14.35
C GLY A 3 -15.89 3.85 -12.84
N ARG A 4 -15.32 2.75 -12.33
CA ARG A 4 -15.32 2.44 -10.89
C ARG A 4 -14.69 3.53 -10.02
N PHE A 5 -14.02 4.51 -10.64
CA PHE A 5 -13.31 5.59 -9.98
C PHE A 5 -13.70 6.98 -10.50
N ASP A 6 -14.90 7.17 -11.06
CA ASP A 6 -15.35 8.50 -11.55
C ASP A 6 -15.49 9.57 -10.43
N HIS A 7 -15.24 9.21 -9.18
CA HIS A 7 -15.39 10.07 -8.00
C HIS A 7 -14.09 10.78 -7.57
N PHE A 8 -13.05 10.85 -8.42
CA PHE A 8 -11.79 11.54 -8.05
C PHE A 8 -11.99 13.03 -7.70
N GLY A 9 -13.03 13.68 -8.25
CA GLY A 9 -13.41 15.05 -7.83
C GLY A 9 -13.86 15.16 -6.36
N GLU A 10 -14.28 14.05 -5.74
CA GLU A 10 -14.63 14.00 -4.31
C GLU A 10 -13.39 13.90 -3.41
N LEU A 11 -12.21 13.64 -3.98
CA LEU A 11 -10.95 13.48 -3.26
C LEU A 11 -10.06 14.73 -3.33
N ASN A 12 -10.65 15.89 -3.65
CA ASN A 12 -9.92 17.17 -3.69
C ASN A 12 -9.23 17.52 -2.35
N PHE A 13 -9.75 17.00 -1.22
CA PHE A 13 -9.11 17.14 0.10
C PHE A 13 -7.73 16.49 0.18
N LEU A 14 -7.39 15.53 -0.68
CA LEU A 14 -6.04 14.93 -0.71
C LEU A 14 -4.97 15.99 -1.04
N ALA A 15 -5.34 17.01 -1.84
CA ALA A 15 -4.46 18.12 -2.15
C ALA A 15 -4.19 19.04 -0.94
N LEU A 16 -4.97 18.94 0.15
CA LEU A 16 -4.70 19.69 1.39
C LEU A 16 -3.43 19.21 2.10
N VAL A 17 -3.00 17.97 1.83
CA VAL A 17 -1.84 17.32 2.47
C VAL A 17 -0.67 17.24 1.48
N ASP A 18 -0.75 17.94 0.34
CA ASP A 18 0.33 17.99 -0.64
C ASP A 18 1.43 18.95 -0.18
N CYS A 19 2.47 18.39 0.44
CA CYS A 19 3.62 19.13 1.00
C CYS A 19 4.34 20.02 -0.01
N LYS A 20 4.19 19.78 -1.32
CA LYS A 20 4.77 20.62 -2.38
C LYS A 20 4.02 21.93 -2.57
N LYS A 21 2.73 21.97 -2.19
CA LYS A 21 1.85 23.14 -2.33
C LYS A 21 1.68 23.92 -1.03
N PHE A 22 2.39 23.52 0.04
CA PHE A 22 2.27 24.17 1.35
C PHE A 22 2.61 25.66 1.31
N GLU A 23 3.52 26.11 0.43
CA GLU A 23 3.85 27.54 0.29
C GLU A 23 2.71 28.36 -0.34
N GLU A 24 1.99 27.79 -1.30
CA GLU A 24 0.83 28.41 -1.94
C GLU A 24 -0.38 28.39 -0.98
N MET A 25 -0.57 27.26 -0.29
CA MET A 25 -1.65 27.07 0.67
C MET A 25 -1.49 27.88 1.97
N SER A 26 -0.26 28.22 2.35
CA SER A 26 0.01 29.16 3.44
C SER A 26 -0.39 30.59 3.09
N LYS A 27 -0.39 30.96 1.80
CA LYS A 27 -0.74 32.31 1.31
C LYS A 27 -2.23 32.43 1.02
N GLN A 28 -2.84 31.38 0.45
CA GLN A 28 -4.27 31.33 0.15
C GLN A 28 -4.82 29.96 0.51
N PHE A 29 -5.59 29.89 1.60
CA PHE A 29 -6.23 28.65 2.02
C PHE A 29 -7.42 28.33 1.11
N ASP A 30 -7.34 27.24 0.36
CA ASP A 30 -8.42 26.79 -0.51
C ASP A 30 -9.57 26.17 0.28
N GLU A 31 -10.59 26.97 0.58
CA GLU A 31 -11.80 26.51 1.28
C GLU A 31 -12.59 25.48 0.47
N ILE A 32 -12.53 25.54 -0.87
CA ILE A 32 -13.17 24.56 -1.77
C ILE A 32 -12.63 23.14 -1.55
N LYS A 33 -11.32 23.00 -1.23
CA LYS A 33 -10.73 21.69 -0.92
C LYS A 33 -11.19 21.18 0.44
N LEU A 34 -11.36 22.08 1.42
CA LEU A 34 -11.95 21.75 2.72
C LEU A 34 -13.42 21.35 2.57
N GLU A 35 -14.16 21.96 1.64
CA GLU A 35 -15.55 21.63 1.39
C GLU A 35 -15.76 20.19 0.95
N SER A 36 -14.83 19.64 0.17
CA SER A 36 -14.86 18.22 -0.20
C SER A 36 -14.77 17.27 1.01
N LEU A 37 -14.20 17.75 2.13
CA LEU A 37 -14.14 17.01 3.40
C LEU A 37 -15.43 17.12 4.23
N PHE A 38 -16.37 18.03 3.92
CA PHE A 38 -17.66 18.13 4.64
C PHE A 38 -18.49 16.84 4.57
N LYS A 39 -18.32 16.02 3.54
CA LYS A 39 -18.92 14.68 3.45
C LYS A 39 -18.50 13.78 4.62
N TYR A 40 -17.31 14.00 5.16
CA TYR A 40 -16.74 13.27 6.30
C TYR A 40 -16.82 14.07 7.61
N SER A 41 -17.67 15.10 7.67
CA SER A 41 -17.83 16.01 8.81
C SER A 41 -18.04 15.34 10.16
N LYS A 42 -18.66 14.16 10.19
CA LYS A 42 -18.85 13.37 11.42
C LYS A 42 -17.52 12.95 12.08
N TYR A 43 -16.42 12.88 11.34
CA TYR A 43 -15.14 12.33 11.80
C TYR A 43 -14.07 13.39 12.11
N PHE A 44 -14.32 14.63 11.70
CA PHE A 44 -13.34 15.72 11.79
C PHE A 44 -13.93 16.92 12.53
N ASP A 45 -13.11 17.50 13.41
CA ASP A 45 -13.36 18.84 13.93
C ASP A 45 -12.70 19.85 12.97
N PHE A 46 -13.51 20.49 12.12
CA PHE A 46 -13.00 21.41 11.10
C PHE A 46 -12.32 22.64 11.67
N VAL A 47 -12.72 23.10 12.86
CA VAL A 47 -12.14 24.27 13.51
C VAL A 47 -10.72 23.93 13.93
N ARG A 48 -10.54 22.77 14.57
CA ARG A 48 -9.21 22.26 14.95
C ARG A 48 -8.39 21.87 13.74
N LEU A 49 -8.99 21.24 12.73
CA LEU A 49 -8.31 20.87 11.49
C LEU A 49 -7.74 22.08 10.76
N LYS A 50 -8.49 23.20 10.67
CA LYS A 50 -7.99 24.43 10.05
C LYS A 50 -6.81 25.00 10.83
N ALA A 51 -6.87 25.02 12.16
CA ALA A 51 -5.77 25.46 13.02
C ALA A 51 -4.52 24.58 12.86
N ASP A 52 -4.70 23.25 12.90
CA ASP A 52 -3.62 22.28 12.72
C ASP A 52 -2.96 22.42 11.33
N LEU A 53 -3.76 22.57 10.27
CA LEU A 53 -3.25 22.75 8.89
C LEU A 53 -2.48 24.07 8.73
N VAL A 54 -2.98 25.17 9.28
CA VAL A 54 -2.28 26.46 9.24
C VAL A 54 -0.96 26.40 10.01
N GLY A 55 -0.94 25.75 11.17
CA GLY A 55 0.28 25.46 11.93
C GLY A 55 1.27 24.61 11.14
N LEU A 56 0.77 23.61 10.41
CA LEU A 56 1.57 22.73 9.55
C LEU A 56 2.20 23.50 8.36
N TYR A 57 1.41 24.32 7.66
CA TYR A 57 1.86 25.11 6.51
C TYR A 57 2.89 26.18 6.88
N SER A 58 2.81 26.68 8.12
CA SER A 58 3.77 27.64 8.66
C SER A 58 5.16 27.03 8.92
N SER A 59 5.26 25.70 8.99
CA SER A 59 6.53 25.01 9.26
C SER A 59 7.33 24.76 7.99
N HIS A 60 8.48 25.43 7.86
CA HIS A 60 9.43 25.24 6.76
C HIS A 60 10.08 23.83 6.74
N MET A 61 10.08 23.11 7.86
CA MET A 61 10.67 21.77 8.02
C MET A 61 9.89 20.64 7.34
N LEU A 62 8.64 20.91 6.96
CA LEU A 62 7.72 19.92 6.40
C LEU A 62 7.56 20.05 4.87
N ARG A 63 8.25 21.03 4.28
CA ARG A 63 8.30 21.23 2.83
C ARG A 63 9.03 20.03 2.19
N ASP A 64 8.51 19.55 1.07
CA ASP A 64 9.05 18.45 0.25
C ASP A 64 8.99 17.01 0.82
N LYS A 65 8.32 16.77 1.96
CA LYS A 65 8.12 15.39 2.47
C LYS A 65 6.92 14.71 1.83
N SER A 66 7.00 13.41 1.55
CA SER A 66 5.79 12.65 1.17
C SER A 66 4.82 12.53 2.37
N PRO A 67 3.51 12.33 2.16
CA PRO A 67 2.55 12.18 3.26
C PRO A 67 2.94 11.08 4.27
N GLY A 68 3.53 9.98 3.79
CA GLY A 68 4.03 8.91 4.67
C GLY A 68 5.25 9.32 5.50
N GLN A 69 6.17 10.09 4.91
CA GLN A 69 7.32 10.64 5.63
C GLN A 69 6.90 11.70 6.65
N LEU A 70 5.88 12.50 6.32
CA LEU A 70 5.29 13.47 7.24
C LEU A 70 4.65 12.76 8.45
N LEU A 71 3.90 11.68 8.23
CA LEU A 71 3.34 10.90 9.35
C LEU A 71 4.44 10.30 10.24
N SER A 72 5.51 9.80 9.62
CA SER A 72 6.67 9.24 10.33
C SER A 72 7.39 10.30 11.17
N PHE A 73 7.54 11.51 10.61
CA PHE A 73 8.12 12.66 11.31
C PHE A 73 7.26 13.10 12.50
N LEU A 74 5.94 13.22 12.33
CA LEU A 74 5.02 13.56 13.42
C LEU A 74 5.09 12.53 14.56
N SER A 75 5.24 11.25 14.21
CA SER A 75 5.43 10.17 15.18
C SER A 75 6.75 10.28 15.94
N GLN A 76 7.86 10.51 15.23
CA GLN A 76 9.19 10.63 15.82
C GLN A 76 9.32 11.81 16.78
N HIS A 77 8.62 12.91 16.52
CA HIS A 77 8.66 14.12 17.34
C HIS A 77 7.53 14.22 18.38
N ASN A 78 6.73 13.16 18.59
CA ASN A 78 5.56 13.16 19.48
C ASN A 78 4.53 14.26 19.17
N LEU A 79 4.48 14.73 17.92
CA LEU A 79 3.57 15.81 17.47
C LEU A 79 2.18 15.30 17.11
N ILE A 80 1.95 13.98 17.13
CA ILE A 80 0.65 13.35 16.86
C ILE A 80 -0.44 13.89 17.79
N GLN A 81 -0.12 14.12 19.07
CA GLN A 81 -1.09 14.66 20.03
C GLN A 81 -1.33 16.16 19.86
N THR A 82 -0.36 16.87 19.27
CA THR A 82 -0.42 18.31 19.02
C THR A 82 -1.27 18.65 17.81
N VAL A 83 -1.27 17.79 16.78
CA VAL A 83 -2.06 17.97 15.54
C VAL A 83 -2.91 16.72 15.22
N PRO A 84 -3.89 16.40 16.08
CA PRO A 84 -4.66 15.16 15.99
C PRO A 84 -5.55 15.09 14.74
N GLU A 85 -6.11 16.22 14.28
CA GLU A 85 -7.02 16.23 13.13
C GLU A 85 -6.25 16.05 11.81
N VAL A 86 -5.10 16.71 11.68
CA VAL A 86 -4.20 16.52 10.54
C VAL A 86 -3.65 15.10 10.51
N THR A 87 -3.33 14.51 11.66
CA THR A 87 -2.88 13.11 11.71
C THR A 87 -3.95 12.16 11.18
N LYS A 88 -5.21 12.34 11.59
CA LYS A 88 -6.35 11.58 11.05
C LYS A 88 -6.51 11.78 9.55
N LEU A 89 -6.35 13.02 9.06
CA LEU A 89 -6.42 13.32 7.64
C LEU A 89 -5.28 12.63 6.85
N LEU A 90 -4.06 12.64 7.38
CA LEU A 90 -2.91 11.93 6.79
C LEU A 90 -3.16 10.42 6.72
N GLN A 91 -3.66 9.83 7.80
CA GLN A 91 -4.01 8.41 7.82
C GLN A 91 -5.09 8.08 6.79
N LEU A 92 -6.11 8.93 6.67
CA LEU A 92 -7.15 8.81 5.65
C LEU A 92 -6.55 8.87 4.23
N VAL A 93 -5.70 9.86 3.96
CA VAL A 93 -5.00 10.02 2.66
C VAL A 93 -4.12 8.81 2.33
N LEU A 94 -3.42 8.24 3.31
CA LEU A 94 -2.57 7.06 3.11
C LEU A 94 -3.38 5.76 2.96
N THR A 95 -4.61 5.73 3.47
CA THR A 95 -5.53 4.59 3.40
C THR A 95 -6.36 4.61 2.11
N ILE A 96 -6.76 5.80 1.64
CA ILE A 96 -7.40 5.98 0.33
C ILE A 96 -6.32 5.80 -0.75
N PRO A 97 -6.55 5.02 -1.82
CA PRO A 97 -5.50 4.22 -2.44
C PRO A 97 -4.29 4.99 -3.01
N ALA A 98 -3.14 4.81 -2.36
CA ALA A 98 -1.89 4.41 -3.02
C ALA A 98 -1.90 2.90 -3.42
N THR A 99 -3.06 2.24 -3.38
CA THR A 99 -3.20 0.78 -3.50
C THR A 99 -3.84 0.33 -4.81
N THR A 100 -3.59 0.99 -5.95
CA THR A 100 -3.82 0.30 -7.23
C THR A 100 -2.83 -0.85 -7.35
N SER A 101 -1.54 -0.62 -7.14
CA SER A 101 -0.53 -1.67 -7.31
C SER A 101 -0.63 -2.81 -6.29
N SER A 102 -0.82 -2.52 -5.00
CA SER A 102 -0.91 -3.56 -3.96
C SER A 102 -2.21 -4.36 -4.09
N ALA A 103 -3.36 -3.70 -4.29
CA ALA A 103 -4.61 -4.42 -4.49
C ALA A 103 -4.60 -5.20 -5.80
N GLU A 104 -4.04 -4.69 -6.90
CA GLU A 104 -3.89 -5.44 -8.16
C GLU A 104 -2.98 -6.66 -8.00
N TRP A 105 -1.90 -6.55 -7.23
CA TRP A 105 -1.05 -7.69 -6.86
C TRP A 105 -1.84 -8.73 -6.07
N THR A 106 -2.58 -8.31 -5.02
CA THR A 106 -3.38 -9.21 -4.19
C THR A 106 -4.54 -9.82 -4.98
N PHE A 107 -5.25 -9.05 -5.82
CA PHE A 107 -6.34 -9.53 -6.68
C PHE A 107 -5.83 -10.49 -7.75
N SER A 108 -4.66 -10.23 -8.34
CA SER A 108 -4.02 -11.13 -9.30
C SER A 108 -3.57 -12.44 -8.64
N ALA A 109 -3.01 -12.35 -7.43
CA ALA A 109 -2.67 -13.52 -6.61
C ALA A 109 -3.92 -14.31 -6.23
N LEU A 110 -4.97 -13.66 -5.72
CA LEU A 110 -6.27 -14.27 -5.40
C LEU A 110 -6.90 -14.93 -6.63
N LYS A 111 -6.87 -14.27 -7.78
CA LYS A 111 -7.34 -14.85 -9.05
C LYS A 111 -6.58 -16.12 -9.39
N ARG A 112 -5.24 -16.11 -9.27
CA ARG A 112 -4.40 -17.31 -9.46
C ARG A 112 -4.73 -18.41 -8.45
N ILE A 113 -4.90 -18.09 -7.16
CA ILE A 113 -5.25 -19.04 -6.11
C ILE A 113 -6.64 -19.67 -6.36
N LYS A 114 -7.61 -18.86 -6.77
CA LYS A 114 -8.97 -19.30 -7.10
C LYS A 114 -8.97 -20.21 -8.33
N THR A 115 -8.28 -19.82 -9.40
CA THR A 115 -8.11 -20.65 -10.61
C THR A 115 -7.39 -21.96 -10.29
N HIS A 116 -6.33 -21.92 -9.47
CA HIS A 116 -5.61 -23.10 -9.01
C HIS A 116 -6.54 -24.05 -8.26
N THR A 117 -7.30 -23.54 -7.29
CA THR A 117 -8.22 -24.36 -6.48
C THR A 117 -9.32 -25.01 -7.33
N ARG A 118 -9.85 -24.29 -8.34
CA ARG A 118 -10.87 -24.82 -9.25
C ARG A 118 -10.32 -25.87 -10.24
N ASN A 119 -9.05 -25.76 -10.62
CA ASN A 119 -8.40 -26.68 -11.57
C ASN A 119 -7.61 -27.81 -10.88
N ARG A 120 -7.74 -27.96 -9.55
CA ARG A 120 -7.07 -29.05 -8.83
C ARG A 120 -7.73 -30.38 -9.17
N THR A 121 -7.03 -31.18 -9.96
CA THR A 121 -7.16 -32.63 -9.94
C THR A 121 -6.59 -33.09 -8.60
N ASP A 122 -7.38 -33.82 -7.80
CA ASP A 122 -7.19 -34.50 -6.50
C ASP A 122 -5.75 -34.73 -5.93
N GLN A 123 -4.68 -34.68 -6.72
CA GLN A 123 -3.31 -34.81 -6.24
C GLN A 123 -2.93 -33.72 -5.21
N GLY A 124 -2.98 -34.07 -3.92
CA GLY A 124 -2.58 -33.24 -2.77
C GLY A 124 -1.14 -32.67 -2.82
N ARG A 125 -0.32 -33.10 -3.80
CA ARG A 125 1.06 -32.67 -4.05
C ARG A 125 1.19 -31.19 -4.45
N LEU A 126 0.15 -30.56 -5.01
CA LEU A 126 0.19 -29.16 -5.47
C LEU A 126 -0.55 -28.20 -4.50
N SER A 127 -0.80 -28.65 -3.27
CA SER A 127 -1.53 -27.90 -2.25
C SER A 127 -0.77 -26.71 -1.67
N SER A 128 0.57 -26.78 -1.68
CA SER A 128 1.46 -25.78 -1.08
C SER A 128 1.85 -24.64 -2.04
N LEU A 129 1.67 -24.81 -3.35
CA LEU A 129 2.04 -23.80 -4.35
C LEU A 129 1.36 -22.43 -4.16
N PRO A 130 0.05 -22.34 -3.84
CA PRO A 130 -0.60 -21.07 -3.52
C PRO A 130 0.04 -20.37 -2.33
N LEU A 131 0.36 -21.12 -1.28
CA LEU A 131 0.98 -20.60 -0.06
C LEU A 131 2.37 -20.05 -0.35
N ILE A 132 3.17 -20.78 -1.13
CA ILE A 132 4.50 -20.36 -1.59
C ILE A 132 4.40 -19.08 -2.45
N SER A 133 3.37 -18.96 -3.28
CA SER A 133 3.15 -17.79 -4.13
C SER A 133 2.83 -16.52 -3.32
N ILE A 134 2.05 -16.64 -2.25
CA ILE A 134 1.74 -15.55 -1.31
C ILE A 134 3.01 -15.14 -0.55
N GLU A 135 3.74 -16.13 -0.03
CA GLU A 135 4.93 -15.93 0.82
C GLU A 135 6.23 -15.73 0.01
N LYS A 136 6.13 -15.51 -1.31
CA LYS A 136 7.27 -15.48 -2.23
C LYS A 136 8.35 -14.48 -1.79
N GLU A 137 7.96 -13.29 -1.34
CA GLU A 137 8.91 -12.26 -0.88
C GLU A 137 9.71 -12.73 0.35
N ARG A 138 9.03 -13.38 1.30
CA ARG A 138 9.67 -13.92 2.50
C ARG A 138 10.61 -15.07 2.15
N LEU A 139 10.22 -15.90 1.18
CA LEU A 139 11.05 -16.99 0.66
C LEU A 139 12.31 -16.46 -0.03
N LEU A 140 12.20 -15.42 -0.87
CA LEU A 140 13.36 -14.79 -1.51
C LEU A 140 14.34 -14.18 -0.49
N LYS A 141 13.84 -13.56 0.58
CA LYS A 141 14.67 -13.06 1.69
C LYS A 141 15.39 -14.19 2.45
N LEU A 142 14.76 -15.36 2.58
CA LEU A 142 15.39 -16.54 3.17
C LEU A 142 16.41 -17.18 2.24
N GLN A 143 16.15 -17.20 0.93
CA GLN A 143 17.05 -17.72 -0.09
C GLN A 143 18.35 -16.93 -0.14
N ALA A 144 18.29 -15.60 -0.10
CA ALA A 144 19.47 -14.72 -0.03
C ALA A 144 20.37 -15.00 1.19
N LYS A 145 19.81 -15.56 2.29
CA LYS A 145 20.58 -15.93 3.49
C LYS A 145 21.10 -17.35 3.48
N ARG A 146 20.60 -18.23 2.61
CA ARG A 146 20.93 -19.67 2.59
C ARG A 146 21.22 -20.17 1.17
N GLU A 147 21.94 -19.36 0.40
CA GLU A 147 22.19 -19.60 -1.02
C GLU A 147 22.86 -20.95 -1.30
N GLN A 148 23.81 -21.36 -0.45
CA GLN A 148 24.49 -22.66 -0.55
C GLN A 148 23.53 -23.85 -0.43
N PHE A 149 22.62 -23.85 0.55
CA PHE A 149 21.65 -24.93 0.73
C PHE A 149 20.75 -25.13 -0.50
N TYR A 150 20.32 -24.04 -1.14
CA TYR A 150 19.47 -24.15 -2.33
C TYR A 150 20.24 -24.64 -3.55
N ASN A 151 21.52 -24.29 -3.67
CA ASN A 151 22.39 -24.81 -4.72
C ASN A 151 22.64 -26.30 -4.53
N ASP A 152 22.97 -26.75 -3.32
CA ASP A 152 23.18 -28.17 -2.99
C ASP A 152 21.92 -29.01 -3.26
N VAL A 153 20.75 -28.50 -2.89
CA VAL A 153 19.47 -29.13 -3.21
C VAL A 153 19.25 -29.18 -4.73
N THR A 154 19.51 -28.09 -5.45
CA THR A 154 19.35 -28.04 -6.91
C THR A 154 20.25 -29.06 -7.60
N ASP A 155 21.52 -29.15 -7.20
CA ASP A 155 22.48 -30.12 -7.74
C ASP A 155 22.03 -31.55 -7.46
N THR A 156 21.52 -31.82 -6.25
CA THR A 156 20.93 -33.13 -5.90
C THR A 156 19.72 -33.47 -6.78
N PHE A 157 18.89 -32.49 -7.13
CA PHE A 157 17.72 -32.67 -8.00
C PHE A 157 18.06 -32.72 -9.50
N VAL A 158 19.24 -32.25 -9.91
CA VAL A 158 19.76 -32.39 -11.28
C VAL A 158 20.36 -33.78 -11.48
N GLN A 159 20.96 -34.36 -10.45
CA GLN A 159 21.51 -35.73 -10.49
C GLN A 159 20.45 -36.82 -10.62
N LYS A 160 19.17 -36.54 -10.33
CA LYS A 160 18.08 -37.48 -10.58
C LYS A 160 17.61 -37.40 -12.02
N ASP A 161 17.62 -38.53 -12.73
CA ASP A 161 17.09 -38.60 -14.09
C ASP A 161 15.60 -38.25 -14.10
N ARG A 162 15.22 -37.28 -14.94
CA ARG A 162 13.86 -36.73 -15.04
C ARG A 162 13.07 -37.34 -16.19
N ARG A 163 13.68 -38.24 -16.97
CA ARG A 163 12.99 -38.95 -18.05
C ARG A 163 12.07 -40.01 -17.44
N MET A 164 10.76 -39.85 -17.66
CA MET A 164 9.85 -40.99 -17.59
C MET A 164 10.20 -41.90 -18.77
N ASP A 165 10.60 -43.14 -18.46
CA ASP A 165 10.77 -44.19 -19.47
C ASP A 165 9.39 -44.55 -20.03
N PHE A 166 9.01 -43.90 -21.12
CA PHE A 166 7.82 -44.27 -21.86
C PHE A 166 8.15 -45.49 -22.72
N ILE A 167 7.85 -46.67 -22.18
CA ILE A 167 7.82 -47.91 -22.96
C ILE A 167 6.57 -47.84 -23.85
N TYR A 168 6.75 -47.50 -25.13
CA TYR A 168 5.70 -47.66 -26.14
C TYR A 168 5.66 -49.13 -26.57
N LYS A 169 4.51 -49.77 -26.37
CA LYS A 169 4.14 -51.05 -27.00
C LYS A 169 3.35 -50.79 -28.27
#